data_AF-A0AAE9SNP0-F1
#
_entry.id   AF-A0AAE9SNP0-F1
#
_cell.length_a   1.000
_cell.length_b   1.000
_cell.length_c   1.000
_cell.angle_alpha   90.00
_cell.angle_beta   90.00
_cell.angle_gamma   90.00
#
_symmetry.space_group_name_H-M   'P 1'
#
loop_
_entity.id
_entity.type
_entity.pdbx_description
1 polymer ?
#
loop_
_entity_poly.entity_id
_entity_poly.type
_entity_poly.pdbx_seq_one_letter_code
_entity_poly.pdbx_strand_id
1 'polypeptide(L)'
;METFQFPIRPPEYVGGKEVIERLMLATNTNSNQALADAFGLPKSTVGTWRHRNLVPYEIVIRLHLETGISIKWLTLGEGEPYESSAAYTHFSKKNEAKKIFDADCFRIEDGKLVNQGTLALDRAFLNELDVINVMAIQDGKNTFLVNKESRQAVSGRYLVDMDGLLSLNDIQRLPGKKLAISFNGSTLTVEEDEVRVVGRVALIMEKC
;
A
#
# COMPACT_ATOMS: atom_id res chain seq x y z
N MET A 1 38.31 -12.57 18.26
CA MET A 1 37.97 -11.64 17.16
C MET A 1 37.29 -12.47 16.09
N GLU A 2 35.97 -12.37 15.98
CA GLU A 2 35.23 -13.09 14.95
C GLU A 2 35.60 -12.52 13.58
N THR A 3 36.02 -13.40 12.69
CA THR A 3 36.42 -13.09 11.32
C THR A 3 35.21 -12.63 10.51
N PHE A 4 35.28 -11.42 9.95
CA PHE A 4 34.29 -10.88 9.02
C PHE A 4 34.08 -11.85 7.85
N GLN A 5 32.85 -12.36 7.72
CA GLN A 5 32.44 -13.23 6.60
C GLN A 5 32.26 -12.37 5.33
N PHE A 6 33.27 -12.40 4.46
CA PHE A 6 33.28 -11.95 3.06
C PHE A 6 33.16 -10.44 2.77
N PRO A 7 33.73 -9.96 1.64
CA PRO A 7 33.44 -8.62 1.17
C PRO A 7 31.99 -8.52 0.67
N ILE A 8 31.20 -7.65 1.29
CA ILE A 8 29.86 -7.27 0.80
C ILE A 8 30.06 -6.40 -0.44
N ARG A 9 29.72 -6.93 -1.62
CA ARG A 9 29.78 -6.19 -2.87
C ARG A 9 28.46 -5.44 -3.09
N PRO A 10 28.49 -4.18 -3.58
CA PRO A 10 27.25 -3.49 -3.93
C PRO A 10 26.61 -4.19 -5.15
N PRO A 11 25.27 -4.37 -5.15
CA PRO A 11 24.55 -4.74 -6.38
C PRO A 11 24.63 -3.61 -7.41
N GLU A 12 24.32 -3.92 -8.66
CA GLU A 12 24.21 -2.94 -9.72
C GLU A 12 22.90 -2.14 -9.54
N TYR A 13 23.01 -0.97 -8.93
CA TYR A 13 21.86 -0.10 -8.70
C TYR A 13 21.43 0.59 -9.99
N VAL A 14 20.12 0.77 -10.15
CA VAL A 14 19.62 1.73 -11.15
C VAL A 14 19.95 3.16 -10.72
N GLY A 15 20.02 4.05 -11.70
CA GLY A 15 20.35 5.43 -11.49
C GLY A 15 19.32 6.21 -10.66
N GLY A 16 19.75 7.33 -10.09
CA GLY A 16 18.87 8.26 -9.38
C GLY A 16 17.66 8.70 -10.22
N LYS A 17 17.76 8.75 -11.54
CA LYS A 17 16.61 9.06 -12.40
C LYS A 17 15.52 8.00 -12.31
N GLU A 18 15.87 6.73 -12.53
CA GLU A 18 14.95 5.60 -12.51
C GLU A 18 14.37 5.38 -11.10
N VAL A 19 15.19 5.54 -10.05
CA VAL A 19 14.70 5.45 -8.66
C VAL A 19 13.66 6.55 -8.39
N ILE A 20 13.89 7.78 -8.85
CA ILE A 20 12.91 8.87 -8.69
C ILE A 20 11.61 8.59 -9.45
N GLU A 21 11.68 7.99 -10.64
CA GLU A 21 10.48 7.58 -11.40
C GLU A 21 9.68 6.50 -10.66
N ARG A 22 10.35 5.51 -10.05
CA ARG A 22 9.69 4.50 -9.20
C ARG A 22 9.12 5.08 -7.91
N LEU A 23 9.82 6.02 -7.27
CA LEU A 23 9.32 6.75 -6.11
C LEU A 23 8.06 7.57 -6.45
N MET A 24 8.02 8.16 -7.65
CA MET A 24 6.82 8.87 -8.14
C MET A 24 5.65 7.92 -8.35
N LEU A 25 5.90 6.78 -9.01
CA LEU A 25 4.90 5.74 -9.21
C LEU A 25 4.36 5.21 -7.87
N ALA A 26 5.25 4.92 -6.92
CA ALA A 26 4.92 4.41 -5.60
C ALA A 26 4.13 5.39 -4.74
N THR A 27 4.37 6.69 -4.88
CA THR A 27 3.67 7.73 -4.13
C THR A 27 2.48 8.32 -4.88
N ASN A 28 2.18 7.79 -6.07
CA ASN A 28 1.18 8.32 -7.00
C ASN A 28 1.35 9.83 -7.26
N THR A 29 2.61 10.28 -7.38
CA THR A 29 2.96 11.67 -7.67
C THR A 29 3.37 11.83 -9.12
N ASN A 30 3.08 13.00 -9.71
CA ASN A 30 3.31 13.27 -11.13
C ASN A 30 4.36 14.36 -11.40
N SER A 31 5.00 14.91 -10.35
CA SER A 31 5.98 15.98 -10.48
C SER A 31 7.03 15.96 -9.38
N ASN A 32 8.22 16.51 -9.66
CA ASN A 32 9.28 16.66 -8.66
C ASN A 32 8.82 17.47 -7.45
N GLN A 33 7.89 18.41 -7.63
CA GLN A 33 7.35 19.20 -6.53
C GLN A 33 6.47 18.33 -5.64
N ALA A 34 5.51 17.61 -6.21
CA ALA A 34 4.61 16.73 -5.46
C ALA A 34 5.39 15.64 -4.70
N LEU A 35 6.42 15.07 -5.31
CA LEU A 35 7.30 14.11 -4.62
C LEU A 35 8.07 14.77 -3.46
N ALA A 36 8.60 15.97 -3.68
CA ALA A 36 9.31 16.71 -2.63
C ALA A 36 8.37 17.02 -1.45
N ASP A 37 7.15 17.45 -1.73
CA ASP A 37 6.12 17.74 -0.73
C ASP A 37 5.76 16.47 0.07
N ALA A 38 5.59 15.32 -0.61
CA ALA A 38 5.27 14.04 0.03
C ALA A 38 6.33 13.58 1.05
N PHE A 39 7.60 13.92 0.83
CA PHE A 39 8.70 13.52 1.72
C PHE A 39 9.22 14.65 2.64
N GLY A 40 8.67 15.86 2.52
CA GLY A 40 9.10 17.04 3.29
C GLY A 40 10.47 17.59 2.87
N LEU A 41 10.76 17.58 1.56
CA LEU A 41 12.06 17.93 0.99
C LEU A 41 12.00 19.22 0.14
N PRO A 42 13.14 19.90 -0.07
CA PRO A 42 13.24 20.93 -1.12
C PRO A 42 13.18 20.32 -2.54
N LYS A 43 12.45 20.97 -3.46
CA LYS A 43 12.40 20.58 -4.89
C LYS A 43 13.79 20.49 -5.54
N SER A 44 14.73 21.35 -5.14
CA SER A 44 16.11 21.37 -5.63
C SER A 44 16.86 20.07 -5.31
N THR A 45 16.53 19.42 -4.19
CA THR A 45 17.10 18.13 -3.78
C THR A 45 16.70 17.03 -4.76
N VAL A 46 15.40 16.93 -5.09
CA VAL A 46 14.87 15.96 -6.07
C VAL A 46 15.49 16.21 -7.46
N GLY A 47 15.62 17.47 -7.87
CA GLY A 47 16.29 17.84 -9.11
C GLY A 47 17.76 17.43 -9.15
N THR A 48 18.47 17.58 -8.03
CA THR A 48 19.88 17.19 -7.90
C THR A 48 20.05 15.67 -8.02
N TRP A 49 19.20 14.89 -7.36
CA TRP A 49 19.21 13.44 -7.46
C TRP A 49 19.01 12.96 -8.90
N ARG A 50 18.02 13.53 -9.59
CA ARG A 50 17.72 13.21 -10.98
C ARG A 50 18.87 13.61 -11.93
N HIS A 51 19.46 14.79 -11.75
CA HIS A 51 20.50 15.29 -12.66
C HIS A 51 21.86 14.61 -12.44
N ARG A 52 22.23 14.37 -11.18
CA ARG A 52 23.52 13.74 -10.80
C ARG A 52 23.45 12.22 -10.73
N ASN A 53 22.31 11.64 -11.10
CA ASN A 53 22.05 10.21 -11.04
C ASN A 53 22.27 9.60 -9.63
N LEU A 54 21.99 10.37 -8.58
CA LEU A 54 22.20 9.95 -7.18
C LEU A 54 20.95 9.26 -6.63
N VAL A 55 21.15 8.09 -6.04
CA VAL A 55 20.07 7.31 -5.43
C VAL A 55 19.77 7.83 -4.01
N PRO A 56 18.53 8.28 -3.73
CA PRO A 56 18.15 8.75 -2.40
C PRO A 56 17.83 7.57 -1.46
N TYR A 57 18.86 6.87 -0.98
CA TYR A 57 18.67 5.65 -0.18
C TYR A 57 17.85 5.85 1.10
N GLU A 58 17.97 6.99 1.78
CA GLU A 58 17.17 7.29 2.99
C GLU A 58 15.67 7.39 2.67
N ILE A 59 15.30 7.99 1.53
CA ILE A 59 13.92 8.10 1.08
C ILE A 59 13.35 6.75 0.68
N VAL A 60 14.17 5.91 0.02
CA VAL A 60 13.82 4.53 -0.30
C VAL A 60 13.51 3.74 0.99
N ILE A 61 14.35 3.87 2.02
CA ILE A 61 14.15 3.18 3.30
C ILE A 61 12.88 3.67 3.99
N ARG A 62 12.67 4.99 4.08
CA ARG A 62 11.44 5.56 4.68
C ARG A 62 10.19 5.07 3.99
N LEU A 63 10.18 5.07 2.65
CA LEU A 63 9.05 4.57 1.89
C LEU A 63 8.83 3.08 2.16
N HIS A 64 9.88 2.26 2.14
CA HIS A 64 9.78 0.84 2.45
C HIS A 64 9.20 0.58 3.83
N LEU A 65 9.66 1.30 4.87
CA LEU A 65 9.16 1.15 6.23
C LEU A 65 7.69 1.58 6.38
N GLU A 66 7.27 2.60 5.64
CA GLU A 66 5.90 3.13 5.71
C GLU A 66 4.90 2.27 4.92
N THR A 67 5.27 1.82 3.72
CA THR A 67 4.33 1.15 2.79
C THR A 67 4.56 -0.34 2.65
N GLY A 68 5.76 -0.82 2.96
CA GLY A 68 6.20 -2.19 2.69
C GLY A 68 6.71 -2.41 1.26
N ILE A 69 6.92 -1.35 0.47
CA ILE A 69 7.40 -1.50 -0.92
C ILE A 69 8.81 -2.09 -0.94
N SER A 70 9.07 -3.10 -1.78
CA SER A 70 10.36 -3.76 -1.93
C SER A 70 11.47 -2.77 -2.29
N ILE A 71 12.53 -2.79 -1.48
CA ILE A 71 13.75 -2.02 -1.75
C ILE A 71 14.38 -2.48 -3.07
N LYS A 72 14.34 -3.77 -3.39
CA LYS A 72 14.88 -4.30 -4.66
C LYS A 72 14.13 -3.71 -5.86
N TRP A 73 12.80 -3.63 -5.78
CA TRP A 73 12.02 -2.99 -6.84
C TRP A 73 12.38 -1.49 -6.97
N LEU A 74 12.50 -0.78 -5.85
CA LEU A 74 12.86 0.65 -5.84
C LEU A 74 14.26 0.90 -6.41
N THR A 75 15.28 0.16 -5.96
CA THR A 75 16.70 0.45 -6.22
C THR A 75 17.32 -0.34 -7.36
N LEU A 76 16.75 -1.50 -7.70
CA LEU A 76 17.24 -2.38 -8.77
C LEU A 76 16.23 -2.49 -9.92
N GLY A 77 14.96 -2.16 -9.68
CA GLY A 77 13.90 -2.40 -10.67
C GLY A 77 13.50 -3.86 -10.81
N GLU A 78 13.93 -4.70 -9.86
CA GLU A 78 13.70 -6.13 -9.87
C GLU A 78 12.48 -6.50 -9.03
N GLY A 79 11.69 -7.46 -9.52
CA GLY A 79 10.52 -7.96 -8.80
C GLY A 79 9.30 -7.05 -8.92
N GLU A 80 8.46 -7.09 -7.89
CA GLU A 80 7.20 -6.34 -7.81
C GLU A 80 7.30 -5.32 -6.66
N PRO A 81 6.55 -4.19 -6.72
CA PRO A 81 6.58 -3.17 -5.67
C PRO A 81 6.23 -3.73 -4.30
N TYR A 82 5.27 -4.64 -4.23
CA TYR A 82 4.90 -5.31 -2.98
C TYR A 82 5.32 -6.77 -3.11
N GLU A 83 6.24 -7.20 -2.24
CA GLU A 83 6.53 -8.61 -2.04
C GLU A 83 5.30 -9.23 -1.36
N SER A 84 4.30 -9.64 -2.16
CA SER A 84 3.34 -10.61 -1.64
C SER A 84 4.16 -11.83 -1.24
N SER A 85 3.88 -12.42 -0.08
CA SER A 85 4.47 -13.71 0.26
C SER A 85 4.20 -14.66 -0.91
N ALA A 86 5.27 -15.00 -1.65
CA ALA A 86 5.27 -15.88 -2.82
C ALA A 86 4.16 -15.66 -3.88
N ALA A 87 4.47 -14.93 -4.95
CA ALA A 87 3.68 -15.04 -6.18
C ALA A 87 3.86 -16.44 -6.79
N TYR A 88 2.93 -17.35 -6.52
CA TYR A 88 2.94 -18.68 -7.13
C TYR A 88 2.39 -18.62 -8.56
N THR A 89 3.02 -19.38 -9.46
CA THR A 89 2.45 -19.64 -10.80
C THR A 89 1.45 -20.78 -10.67
N HIS A 90 0.17 -20.49 -10.81
CA HIS A 90 -0.88 -21.50 -10.88
C HIS A 90 -1.28 -21.75 -12.32
N PHE A 91 -1.29 -23.02 -12.74
CA PHE A 91 -1.76 -23.38 -14.07
C PHE A 91 -3.27 -23.63 -14.03
N SER A 92 -4.02 -22.87 -14.83
CA SER A 92 -5.47 -23.05 -14.94
C SER A 92 -5.80 -24.43 -15.54
N LYS A 93 -7.07 -24.86 -15.48
CA LYS A 93 -7.54 -26.07 -16.19
C LYS A 93 -7.27 -26.03 -17.71
N LYS A 94 -6.99 -24.85 -18.27
CA LYS A 94 -6.61 -24.64 -19.68
C LYS A 94 -5.08 -24.56 -19.89
N ASN A 95 -4.28 -24.89 -18.87
CA ASN A 95 -2.83 -24.81 -18.87
C ASN A 95 -2.25 -23.39 -19.04
N GLU A 96 -3.04 -22.38 -18.67
CA GLU A 96 -2.60 -20.97 -18.68
C GLU A 96 -1.94 -20.63 -17.35
N ALA A 97 -0.74 -20.07 -17.39
CA ALA A 97 -0.03 -19.59 -16.21
C ALA A 97 -0.71 -18.33 -15.65
N LYS A 98 -1.24 -18.42 -14.43
CA LYS A 98 -1.81 -17.31 -13.65
C LYS A 98 -0.89 -16.99 -12.48
N LYS A 99 -0.64 -15.71 -12.25
CA LYS A 99 0.04 -15.23 -11.05
C LYS A 99 -0.97 -15.15 -9.90
N ILE A 100 -0.68 -15.82 -8.79
CA ILE A 100 -1.45 -15.68 -7.54
C ILE A 100 -0.79 -14.61 -6.67
N PHE A 101 -1.60 -13.83 -5.98
CA PHE A 101 -1.23 -12.88 -4.94
C PHE A 101 -1.80 -13.37 -3.61
N ASP A 102 -0.93 -13.63 -2.62
CA ASP A 102 -1.37 -13.93 -1.26
C ASP A 102 -1.57 -12.63 -0.49
N ALA A 103 -2.84 -12.32 -0.22
CA ALA A 103 -3.23 -11.18 0.61
C ALA A 103 -3.31 -11.63 2.07
N ASP A 104 -2.69 -10.89 2.99
CA ASP A 104 -2.88 -11.14 4.41
C ASP A 104 -4.38 -10.99 4.78
N CYS A 105 -4.89 -11.98 5.50
CA CYS A 105 -6.28 -12.04 5.93
C CYS A 105 -6.35 -11.78 7.43
N PHE A 106 -7.22 -10.85 7.84
CA PHE A 106 -7.39 -10.47 9.24
C PHE A 106 -8.86 -10.46 9.63
N ARG A 107 -9.11 -10.54 10.93
CA ARG A 107 -10.38 -10.18 11.56
C ARG A 107 -10.15 -8.95 12.46
N ILE A 108 -11.14 -8.09 12.60
CA ILE A 108 -11.08 -6.99 13.58
C ILE A 108 -11.69 -7.50 14.89
N GLU A 109 -10.89 -7.56 15.94
CA GLU A 109 -11.33 -7.89 17.30
C GLU A 109 -10.92 -6.76 18.25
N ASP A 110 -11.87 -6.19 18.98
CA ASP A 110 -11.64 -5.05 19.89
C ASP A 110 -10.84 -3.90 19.25
N GLY A 111 -11.14 -3.59 17.99
CA GLY A 111 -10.46 -2.55 17.21
C GLY A 111 -9.04 -2.91 16.76
N LYS A 112 -8.62 -4.17 16.83
CA LYS A 112 -7.29 -4.63 16.40
C LYS A 112 -7.37 -5.70 15.33
N LEU A 113 -6.37 -5.72 14.45
CA LEU A 113 -6.24 -6.76 13.44
C LEU A 113 -5.67 -8.03 14.06
N VAL A 114 -6.43 -9.12 13.96
CA VAL A 114 -6.03 -10.47 14.34
C VAL A 114 -5.84 -11.28 13.07
N ASN A 115 -4.62 -11.75 12.82
CA ASN A 115 -4.28 -12.51 11.62
C ASN A 115 -5.07 -13.84 11.55
N GLN A 116 -5.61 -14.15 10.38
CA GLN A 116 -6.40 -15.35 10.06
C GLN A 116 -5.73 -16.19 8.94
N GLY A 117 -4.45 -15.94 8.65
CA GLY A 117 -3.72 -16.53 7.53
C GLY A 117 -3.72 -15.62 6.30
N THR A 118 -3.77 -16.23 5.11
CA THR A 118 -3.71 -15.53 3.82
C THR A 118 -4.87 -15.94 2.92
N LEU A 119 -5.23 -15.04 2.00
CA LEU A 119 -6.21 -15.25 0.95
C LEU A 119 -5.51 -15.16 -0.41
N ALA A 120 -5.44 -16.29 -1.11
CA ALA A 120 -4.90 -16.39 -2.46
C ALA A 120 -5.89 -15.78 -3.47
N LEU A 121 -5.43 -14.77 -4.21
CA LEU A 121 -6.21 -14.04 -5.22
C LEU A 121 -5.48 -14.06 -6.56
N ASP A 122 -6.23 -14.10 -7.66
CA ASP A 122 -5.65 -13.97 -8.99
C ASP A 122 -5.16 -12.53 -9.23
N ARG A 123 -3.91 -12.36 -9.69
CA ARG A 123 -3.32 -11.03 -9.90
C ARG A 123 -3.97 -10.28 -11.05
N ALA A 124 -4.45 -10.95 -12.09
CA ALA A 124 -5.13 -10.28 -13.19
C ALA A 124 -6.47 -9.69 -12.71
N PHE A 125 -7.18 -10.42 -11.85
CA PHE A 125 -8.38 -9.90 -11.20
C PHE A 125 -8.10 -8.67 -10.32
N LEU A 126 -7.01 -8.67 -9.53
CA LEU A 126 -6.62 -7.49 -8.76
C LEU A 126 -6.27 -6.28 -9.64
N ASN A 127 -5.60 -6.52 -10.78
CA ASN A 127 -5.29 -5.47 -11.73
C ASN A 127 -6.54 -4.88 -12.40
N GLU A 128 -7.57 -5.70 -12.68
CA GLU A 128 -8.87 -5.21 -13.18
C GLU A 128 -9.57 -4.27 -12.19
N LEU A 129 -9.31 -4.45 -10.89
CA LEU A 129 -9.80 -3.58 -9.82
C LEU A 129 -8.90 -2.37 -9.54
N ASP A 130 -7.79 -2.21 -10.27
CA ASP A 130 -6.74 -1.21 -10.01
C ASP A 130 -6.17 -1.29 -8.56
N VAL A 131 -6.00 -2.52 -8.06
CA VAL A 131 -5.50 -2.80 -6.72
C VAL A 131 -4.15 -3.52 -6.79
N ILE A 132 -3.12 -2.88 -6.24
CA ILE A 132 -1.76 -3.42 -6.22
C ILE A 132 -1.34 -3.96 -4.85
N ASN A 133 -1.87 -3.40 -3.76
CA ASN A 133 -1.58 -3.74 -2.36
C ASN A 133 -2.88 -3.95 -1.62
N VAL A 134 -3.22 -5.21 -1.35
CA VAL A 134 -4.50 -5.59 -0.78
C VAL A 134 -4.30 -6.39 0.50
N MET A 135 -5.18 -6.14 1.47
CA MET A 135 -5.42 -7.01 2.62
C MET A 135 -6.88 -7.42 2.64
N ALA A 136 -7.16 -8.61 3.16
CA ALA A 136 -8.52 -9.09 3.37
C ALA A 136 -8.93 -8.87 4.83
N ILE A 137 -10.13 -8.34 5.04
CA ILE A 137 -10.76 -8.24 6.37
C ILE A 137 -12.00 -9.14 6.36
N GLN A 138 -12.02 -10.15 7.21
CA GLN A 138 -13.19 -10.99 7.46
C GLN A 138 -14.01 -10.41 8.61
N ASP A 139 -15.29 -10.18 8.33
CA ASP A 139 -16.26 -9.72 9.32
C ASP A 139 -17.60 -10.45 9.10
N GLY A 140 -17.91 -11.38 10.00
CA GLY A 140 -19.07 -12.26 9.91
C GLY A 140 -19.11 -13.07 8.62
N LYS A 141 -20.12 -12.80 7.79
CA LYS A 141 -20.30 -13.45 6.48
C LYS A 141 -19.55 -12.75 5.34
N ASN A 142 -18.99 -11.57 5.60
CA ASN A 142 -18.36 -10.74 4.58
C ASN A 142 -16.85 -10.85 4.64
N THR A 143 -16.22 -10.83 3.47
CA THR A 143 -14.78 -10.60 3.30
C THR A 143 -14.59 -9.34 2.48
N PHE A 144 -13.92 -8.36 3.06
CA PHE A 144 -13.62 -7.07 2.44
C PHE A 144 -12.19 -7.08 1.92
N LEU A 145 -12.01 -6.85 0.62
CA LEU A 145 -10.68 -6.58 0.07
C LEU A 145 -10.39 -5.08 0.17
N VAL A 146 -9.38 -4.73 0.96
CA VAL A 146 -9.00 -3.34 1.25
C VAL A 146 -7.75 -2.98 0.45
N ASN A 147 -7.87 -2.00 -0.45
CA ASN A 147 -6.74 -1.39 -1.15
C ASN A 147 -6.02 -0.42 -0.21
N LYS A 148 -4.81 -0.77 0.21
CA LYS A 148 -3.97 -0.02 1.16
C LYS A 148 -3.36 1.25 0.57
N GLU A 149 -3.37 1.40 -0.76
CA GLU A 149 -2.85 2.60 -1.43
C GLU A 149 -3.88 3.73 -1.45
N SER A 150 -5.17 3.40 -1.33
CA SER A 150 -6.25 4.39 -1.36
C SER A 150 -6.47 4.98 0.04
N ARG A 151 -5.65 5.99 0.38
CA ARG A 151 -5.64 6.66 1.69
C ARG A 151 -6.45 7.95 1.76
N GLN A 152 -7.02 8.42 0.65
CA GLN A 152 -7.86 9.62 0.66
C GLN A 152 -9.34 9.24 0.78
N ALA A 153 -9.98 9.63 1.87
CA ALA A 153 -11.41 9.41 2.06
C ALA A 153 -12.23 10.42 1.21
N VAL A 154 -13.06 9.90 0.29
CA VAL A 154 -13.97 10.72 -0.53
C VAL A 154 -15.41 10.26 -0.36
N SER A 155 -15.78 9.14 -0.98
CA SER A 155 -17.06 8.48 -0.76
C SER A 155 -16.89 6.98 -0.91
N GLY A 156 -17.44 6.21 0.03
CA GLY A 156 -17.41 4.75 0.02
C GLY A 156 -17.03 4.16 1.37
N ARG A 157 -16.70 2.86 1.38
CA ARG A 157 -16.31 2.14 2.59
C ARG A 157 -14.80 2.09 2.74
N TYR A 158 -14.31 2.36 3.95
CA TYR A 158 -12.88 2.43 4.25
C TYR A 158 -12.57 1.66 5.54
N LEU A 159 -11.36 1.09 5.60
CA LEU A 159 -10.73 0.72 6.84
C LEU A 159 -10.07 1.97 7.42
N VAL A 160 -10.48 2.38 8.61
CA VAL A 160 -9.97 3.55 9.29
C VAL A 160 -9.48 3.20 10.69
N ASP A 161 -8.52 3.98 11.15
CA ASP A 161 -8.00 3.97 12.51
C ASP A 161 -8.39 5.29 13.19
N MET A 162 -9.14 5.17 14.28
CA MET A 162 -9.53 6.27 15.16
C MET A 162 -9.01 5.95 16.56
N ASP A 163 -8.05 6.75 17.04
CA ASP A 163 -7.41 6.58 18.34
C ASP A 163 -6.79 5.18 18.60
N GLY A 164 -6.28 4.54 17.55
CA GLY A 164 -5.69 3.19 17.62
C GLY A 164 -6.71 2.06 17.49
N LEU A 165 -7.99 2.38 17.26
CA LEU A 165 -9.07 1.42 17.06
C LEU A 165 -9.48 1.36 15.59
N LEU A 166 -9.21 0.22 14.97
CA LEU A 166 -9.53 -0.08 13.59
C LEU A 166 -11.00 -0.45 13.42
N SER A 167 -11.63 0.08 12.38
CA SER A 167 -13.01 -0.26 12.01
C SER A 167 -13.27 -0.04 10.52
N LEU A 168 -14.24 -0.78 9.97
CA LEU A 168 -14.74 -0.59 8.61
C LEU A 168 -15.98 0.31 8.66
N ASN A 169 -15.90 1.47 8.00
CA ASN A 169 -17.01 2.43 8.01
C ASN A 169 -17.29 3.00 6.63
N ASP A 170 -18.55 3.36 6.40
CA ASP A 170 -18.94 4.17 5.24
C ASP A 170 -18.64 5.65 5.54
N ILE A 171 -17.87 6.28 4.65
CA ILE A 171 -17.38 7.64 4.81
C ILE A 171 -17.80 8.47 3.62
N GLN A 172 -18.24 9.70 3.90
CA GLN A 172 -18.52 10.73 2.91
C GLN A 172 -17.77 12.02 3.27
N ARG A 173 -17.03 12.57 2.32
CA ARG A 173 -16.32 13.83 2.48
C ARG A 173 -17.28 15.00 2.35
N LEU A 174 -17.20 15.91 3.30
CA LEU A 174 -17.95 17.15 3.36
C LEU A 174 -17.03 18.36 3.07
N PRO A 175 -17.59 19.50 2.64
CA PRO A 175 -16.83 20.74 2.53
C PRO A 175 -16.15 21.12 3.85
N GLY A 176 -15.03 21.83 3.76
CA GLY A 176 -14.29 22.30 4.94
C GLY A 176 -13.40 21.25 5.59
N LYS A 177 -12.95 20.22 4.84
CA LYS A 177 -12.08 19.12 5.33
C LYS A 177 -12.72 18.27 6.45
N LYS A 178 -14.03 18.07 6.36
CA LYS A 178 -14.78 17.22 7.30
C LYS A 178 -15.14 15.89 6.66
N LEU A 179 -15.26 14.87 7.48
CA LEU A 179 -15.73 13.54 7.10
C LEU A 179 -16.99 13.19 7.88
N ALA A 180 -18.00 12.69 7.17
CA ALA A 180 -19.17 12.06 7.76
C ALA A 180 -18.96 10.55 7.78
N ILE A 181 -18.96 9.95 8.96
CA ILE A 181 -18.73 8.51 9.18
C ILE A 181 -20.02 7.88 9.70
N SER A 182 -20.48 6.83 9.01
CA SER A 182 -21.66 6.07 9.40
C SER A 182 -21.31 4.97 10.38
N PHE A 183 -21.92 5.00 11.57
CA PHE A 183 -21.84 4.00 12.62
C PHE A 183 -23.23 3.44 12.91
N ASN A 184 -23.51 2.20 12.50
CA ASN A 184 -24.76 1.49 12.84
C ASN A 184 -26.04 2.33 12.60
N GLY A 185 -26.07 3.13 11.53
CA GLY A 185 -27.20 3.99 11.15
C GLY A 185 -27.19 5.40 11.74
N SER A 186 -26.21 5.75 12.56
CA SER A 186 -25.94 7.13 13.01
C SER A 186 -24.75 7.72 12.24
N THR A 187 -24.75 9.03 12.01
CA THR A 187 -23.65 9.72 11.33
C THR A 187 -22.90 10.59 12.31
N LEU A 188 -21.59 10.38 12.43
CA LEU A 188 -20.67 11.25 13.16
C LEU A 188 -19.93 12.15 12.16
N THR A 189 -19.81 13.44 12.47
CA THR A 189 -18.96 14.35 11.68
C THR A 189 -17.68 14.59 12.45
N VAL A 190 -16.54 14.35 11.80
CA VAL A 190 -15.19 14.52 12.34
C VAL A 190 -14.35 15.36 11.39
N GLU A 191 -13.26 15.92 11.89
CA GLU A 191 -12.27 16.55 11.02
C GLU A 191 -11.43 15.46 10.31
N GLU A 192 -10.93 15.76 9.10
CA GLU A 192 -10.15 14.80 8.30
C GLU A 192 -8.84 14.37 8.97
N ASP A 193 -8.27 15.19 9.84
CA ASP A 193 -7.03 14.92 10.60
C ASP A 193 -7.24 14.08 11.86
N GLU A 194 -8.48 13.93 12.34
CA GLU A 194 -8.84 13.08 13.48
C GLU A 194 -8.94 11.59 13.08
N VAL A 195 -8.90 11.28 11.78
CA VAL A 195 -9.10 9.92 11.27
C VAL A 195 -7.99 9.52 10.32
N ARG A 196 -7.30 8.42 10.66
CA ARG A 196 -6.28 7.85 9.78
C ARG A 196 -6.92 6.81 8.86
N VAL A 197 -6.94 7.10 7.56
CA VAL A 197 -7.41 6.15 6.55
C VAL A 197 -6.34 5.10 6.27
N VAL A 198 -6.63 3.84 6.57
CA VAL A 198 -5.73 2.72 6.31
C VAL A 198 -5.86 2.24 4.87
N GLY A 199 -7.07 2.22 4.33
CA GLY A 199 -7.32 1.86 2.94
C GLY A 199 -8.79 1.87 2.58
N ARG A 200 -9.09 1.83 1.28
CA ARG A 200 -10.47 1.79 0.76
C ARG A 200 -10.88 0.36 0.45
N VAL A 201 -12.12 -0.01 0.77
CA VAL A 201 -12.68 -1.29 0.33
C VAL A 201 -12.86 -1.26 -1.19
N ALA A 202 -12.18 -2.17 -1.88
CA ALA A 202 -12.27 -2.36 -3.33
C ALA A 202 -13.30 -3.42 -3.74
N LEU A 203 -13.52 -4.44 -2.88
CA LEU A 203 -14.47 -5.52 -3.15
C LEU A 203 -15.06 -6.05 -1.84
N ILE A 204 -16.32 -6.49 -1.90
CA ILE A 204 -17.01 -7.20 -0.82
C ILE A 204 -17.43 -8.57 -1.36
N MET A 205 -17.01 -9.63 -0.68
CA MET A 205 -17.43 -11.00 -0.93
C MET A 205 -18.36 -11.44 0.20
N GLU A 206 -19.59 -11.81 -0.11
CA GLU A 206 -20.58 -12.26 0.87
C GLU A 206 -20.76 -13.78 0.77
N LYS A 207 -20.69 -14.45 1.93
CA LYS A 207 -21.01 -15.87 2.05
C LYS A 207 -22.51 -16.05 2.27
N CYS A 208 -23.19 -16.62 1.29
CA CYS A 208 -24.61 -16.99 1.39
C CYS A 208 -24.86 -17.95 2.56
#